data_AF-A0A2E5G9Y7-F1
#
_entry.id   AF-A0A2E5G9Y7-F1
#
_cell.length_a   1.000
_cell.length_b   1.000
_cell.length_c   1.000
_cell.angle_alpha   90.00
_cell.angle_beta   90.00
_cell.angle_gamma   90.00
#
_symmetry.space_group_name_H-M   'P 1'
#
loop_
_entity.id
_entity.type
_entity.pdbx_description
1 polymer ?
#
loop_
_entity_poly.entity_id
_entity_poly.type
_entity_poly.pdbx_seq_one_letter_code
_entity_poly.pdbx_strand_id
1 'polypeptide(L)'
;MLENKKLLAENIIEKIKFISMYTLSIMYFTVGVKHFTEPDFFKAIVPNYLPFKEMIVYVSGAAEIILSVVILFKKYRKLCSTLLIILLISIFPANIFLFSNIQAQEFLGITKQQALIRLPFQIPLILLAHWHGKSSTIIHYSIFCILIFIPTIIYFLSI
;
A
#
# COMPACT_ATOMS: atom_id res chain seq x y z
N MET A 1 -23.43 -18.65 25.21
CA MET A 1 -23.28 -17.17 25.22
C MET A 1 -21.90 -16.70 24.74
N LEU A 2 -20.79 -17.29 25.20
CA LEU A 2 -19.43 -16.92 24.78
C LEU A 2 -19.13 -17.24 23.30
N GLU A 3 -19.56 -18.40 22.80
CA GLU A 3 -19.38 -18.78 21.38
C GLU A 3 -20.11 -17.84 20.41
N ASN A 4 -21.35 -17.43 20.73
CA ASN A 4 -22.10 -16.47 19.92
C ASN A 4 -21.40 -15.10 19.83
N LYS A 5 -20.77 -14.65 20.93
CA LYS A 5 -19.99 -13.40 20.94
C LYS A 5 -18.73 -13.52 20.08
N LYS A 6 -18.05 -14.65 20.11
CA LYS A 6 -16.85 -14.93 19.29
C LYS A 6 -17.19 -14.96 17.80
N LEU A 7 -18.24 -15.69 17.42
CA LEU A 7 -18.71 -15.76 16.04
C LEU A 7 -19.13 -14.39 15.50
N LEU A 8 -19.83 -13.59 16.31
CA LEU A 8 -20.19 -12.22 15.95
C LEU A 8 -18.95 -11.35 15.69
N ALA A 9 -17.93 -11.43 16.55
CA ALA A 9 -16.69 -10.68 16.39
C ALA A 9 -15.94 -11.09 15.10
N GLU A 10 -15.85 -12.40 14.81
CA GLU A 10 -15.22 -12.91 13.59
C GLU A 10 -15.95 -12.41 12.33
N ASN A 11 -17.29 -12.40 12.33
CA ASN A 11 -18.09 -11.85 11.22
C ASN A 11 -17.88 -10.35 11.01
N ILE A 12 -17.79 -9.57 12.09
CA ILE A 12 -17.51 -8.12 12.01
C ILE A 12 -16.11 -7.88 11.45
N ILE A 13 -15.12 -8.62 11.94
CA ILE A 13 -13.73 -8.54 11.48
C ILE A 13 -13.62 -8.83 9.98
N GLU A 14 -14.28 -9.88 9.50
CA GLU A 14 -14.29 -10.21 8.07
C GLU A 14 -14.91 -9.09 7.24
N LYS A 15 -16.04 -8.49 7.68
CA LYS A 15 -16.63 -7.34 6.99
C LYS A 15 -15.67 -6.14 6.93
N ILE A 16 -15.03 -5.78 8.04
CA ILE A 16 -14.07 -4.67 8.08
C ILE A 16 -12.87 -4.97 7.19
N LYS A 17 -12.39 -6.20 7.19
CA LYS A 17 -11.31 -6.65 6.32
C LYS A 17 -11.66 -6.47 4.86
N PHE A 18 -12.86 -6.88 4.43
CA PHE A 18 -13.35 -6.64 3.08
C PHE A 18 -13.40 -5.16 2.74
N ILE A 19 -13.97 -4.32 3.60
CA ILE A 19 -14.01 -2.86 3.40
C ILE A 19 -12.60 -2.31 3.21
N SER A 20 -11.67 -2.67 4.10
CA SER A 20 -10.28 -2.20 4.02
C SER A 20 -9.57 -2.63 2.75
N MET A 21 -9.86 -3.85 2.26
CA MET A 21 -9.30 -4.39 1.02
C MET A 21 -9.82 -3.64 -0.20
N TYR A 22 -11.13 -3.34 -0.25
CA TYR A 22 -11.70 -2.52 -1.32
C TYR A 22 -11.13 -1.10 -1.32
N THR A 23 -11.03 -0.47 -0.15
CA THR A 23 -10.43 0.87 -0.03
C THR A 23 -9.00 0.90 -0.55
N LEU A 24 -8.15 -0.01 -0.07
CA LEU A 24 -6.76 -0.07 -0.51
C LEU A 24 -6.63 -0.48 -1.99
N SER A 25 -7.48 -1.37 -2.49
CA SER A 25 -7.53 -1.72 -3.92
C SER A 25 -7.79 -0.48 -4.79
N ILE A 26 -8.80 0.34 -4.43
CA ILE A 26 -9.11 1.58 -5.17
C ILE A 26 -7.91 2.55 -5.14
N MET A 27 -7.25 2.68 -3.99
CA MET A 27 -6.09 3.56 -3.85
C MET A 27 -4.90 3.08 -4.69
N TYR A 28 -4.52 1.80 -4.59
CA TYR A 28 -3.44 1.24 -5.42
C TYR A 28 -3.76 1.32 -6.91
N PHE A 29 -5.01 1.08 -7.30
CA PHE A 29 -5.43 1.26 -8.69
C PHE A 29 -5.23 2.71 -9.14
N THR A 30 -5.63 3.67 -8.31
CA THR A 30 -5.51 5.11 -8.62
C THR A 30 -4.04 5.53 -8.73
N VAL A 31 -3.19 5.12 -7.79
CA VAL A 31 -1.73 5.38 -7.84
C VAL A 31 -1.09 4.69 -9.04
N GLY A 32 -1.51 3.47 -9.36
CA GLY A 32 -1.05 2.73 -10.52
C GLY A 32 -1.38 3.44 -11.83
N VAL A 33 -2.58 4.02 -11.95
CA VAL A 33 -2.95 4.88 -13.11
C VAL A 33 -2.07 6.14 -13.16
N LYS A 34 -1.79 6.76 -12.00
CA LYS A 34 -0.92 7.95 -11.94
C LYS A 34 0.50 7.70 -12.46
N HIS A 35 1.02 6.49 -12.37
CA HIS A 35 2.33 6.17 -12.99
C HIS A 35 2.35 6.40 -14.51
N PHE A 36 1.19 6.33 -15.17
CA PHE A 36 1.05 6.56 -16.62
C PHE A 36 0.60 7.98 -16.96
N THR A 37 -0.20 8.62 -16.10
CA THR A 37 -0.70 9.98 -16.35
C THR A 37 0.21 11.08 -15.81
N GLU A 38 0.99 10.79 -14.77
CA GLU A 38 1.92 11.72 -14.09
C GLU A 38 3.33 11.10 -13.95
N PRO A 39 3.95 10.53 -15.01
CA PRO A 39 5.17 9.75 -14.89
C PRO A 39 6.38 10.55 -14.37
N ASP A 40 6.42 11.87 -14.61
CA ASP A 40 7.51 12.73 -14.15
C ASP A 40 7.61 12.80 -12.63
N PHE A 41 6.47 12.75 -11.93
CA PHE A 41 6.43 12.67 -10.47
C PHE A 41 7.19 11.44 -9.97
N PHE A 42 6.87 10.27 -10.53
CA PHE A 42 7.44 9.00 -10.10
C PHE A 42 8.90 8.85 -10.56
N LYS A 43 9.25 9.31 -11.76
CA LYS A 43 10.65 9.29 -12.26
C LYS A 43 11.58 10.13 -11.38
N ALA A 44 11.09 11.26 -10.84
CA ALA A 44 11.89 12.14 -9.98
C ALA A 44 12.33 11.46 -8.67
N ILE A 45 11.56 10.48 -8.18
CA ILE A 45 11.87 9.76 -6.95
C ILE A 45 12.58 8.42 -7.17
N VAL A 46 12.77 7.97 -8.42
CA VAL A 46 13.57 6.77 -8.70
C VAL A 46 15.04 7.07 -8.40
N PRO A 47 15.72 6.28 -7.54
CA PRO A 47 17.12 6.48 -7.20
C PRO A 47 18.05 6.56 -8.42
N ASN A 48 19.03 7.47 -8.38
CA ASN A 48 19.93 7.74 -9.52
C ASN A 48 20.83 6.56 -9.91
N TYR A 49 21.05 5.60 -9.01
CA TYR A 49 21.83 4.40 -9.31
C TYR A 49 21.06 3.34 -10.11
N LEU A 50 19.73 3.50 -10.27
CA LEU A 50 18.91 2.60 -11.08
C LEU A 50 18.82 3.11 -12.53
N PRO A 51 19.16 2.28 -13.52
CA PRO A 51 18.93 2.61 -14.92
C PRO A 51 17.45 2.51 -15.28
N PHE A 52 17.06 3.02 -16.45
CA PHE A 52 15.72 2.84 -17.03
C PHE A 52 14.56 3.30 -16.12
N LYS A 53 14.68 4.50 -15.51
CA LYS A 53 13.67 5.05 -14.57
C LYS A 53 12.24 4.98 -15.11
N GLU A 54 12.05 5.30 -16.40
CA GLU A 54 10.74 5.27 -17.05
C GLU A 54 10.13 3.87 -17.09
N MET A 55 10.92 2.86 -17.46
CA MET A 55 10.46 1.46 -17.47
C MET A 55 10.08 1.01 -16.05
N ILE A 56 10.89 1.36 -15.05
CA ILE A 56 10.61 1.02 -13.64
C ILE A 56 9.25 1.58 -13.22
N VAL A 57 8.97 2.84 -13.55
CA VAL A 57 7.71 3.52 -13.24
C VAL A 57 6.52 2.83 -13.93
N TYR A 58 6.60 2.52 -15.22
CA TYR A 58 5.47 1.87 -15.89
C TYR A 58 5.26 0.43 -15.44
N VAL A 59 6.33 -0.32 -15.16
CA VAL A 59 6.23 -1.70 -14.66
C VAL A 59 5.64 -1.72 -13.25
N SER A 60 6.07 -0.82 -12.35
CA SER A 60 5.48 -0.72 -11.02
C SER A 60 4.01 -0.31 -11.08
N GLY A 61 3.66 0.69 -11.91
CA GLY A 61 2.29 1.13 -12.11
C GLY A 61 1.37 0.03 -12.65
N ALA A 62 1.84 -0.73 -13.64
CA ALA A 62 1.11 -1.89 -14.16
C ALA A 62 0.90 -2.96 -13.07
N ALA A 63 1.94 -3.23 -12.26
CA ALA A 63 1.85 -4.18 -11.16
C ALA A 63 0.82 -3.72 -10.11
N GLU A 64 0.78 -2.44 -9.74
CA GLU A 64 -0.21 -1.90 -8.80
C GLU A 64 -1.64 -2.06 -9.33
N ILE A 65 -1.89 -1.73 -10.60
CA ILE A 65 -3.21 -1.91 -11.24
C ILE A 65 -3.61 -3.39 -11.23
N ILE A 66 -2.74 -4.29 -11.70
CA ILE A 66 -3.06 -5.71 -11.80
C ILE A 66 -3.30 -6.31 -10.41
N LEU A 67 -2.40 -6.08 -9.45
CA LEU A 67 -2.51 -6.66 -8.13
C LEU A 67 -3.71 -6.12 -7.36
N SER A 68 -4.02 -4.83 -7.49
CA SER A 68 -5.18 -4.21 -6.84
C SER A 68 -6.52 -4.73 -7.35
N VAL A 69 -6.63 -5.08 -8.63
CA VAL A 69 -7.84 -5.68 -9.18
C VAL A 69 -7.90 -7.18 -8.83
N VAL A 70 -6.79 -7.91 -9.01
CA VAL A 70 -6.80 -9.37 -8.87
C VAL A 70 -6.96 -9.82 -7.40
N ILE A 71 -6.54 -9.02 -6.42
CA ILE A 71 -6.69 -9.36 -4.98
C ILE A 71 -8.16 -9.52 -4.55
N LEU A 72 -9.10 -8.90 -5.27
CA LEU A 72 -10.54 -9.00 -4.99
C LEU A 72 -11.06 -10.44 -5.21
N PHE A 73 -10.43 -11.19 -6.12
CA PHE A 73 -10.77 -12.59 -6.37
C PHE A 73 -10.17 -13.50 -5.29
N LYS A 74 -11.05 -14.16 -4.51
CA LYS A 74 -10.66 -15.04 -3.39
C LYS A 74 -9.60 -16.10 -3.77
N LYS A 75 -9.65 -16.62 -5.00
CA LYS A 75 -8.69 -17.61 -5.53
C LYS A 75 -7.24 -17.10 -5.54
N TYR A 76 -7.03 -15.82 -5.83
CA TYR A 76 -5.69 -15.24 -6.01
C TYR A 76 -5.24 -14.37 -4.84
N ARG A 77 -6.11 -14.11 -3.86
CA ARG A 77 -5.86 -13.17 -2.76
C ARG A 77 -4.54 -13.39 -2.03
N LYS A 78 -4.21 -14.63 -1.66
CA LYS A 78 -2.94 -14.95 -0.98
C LYS A 78 -1.72 -14.58 -1.85
N LEU A 79 -1.76 -14.95 -3.13
CA LEU A 79 -0.69 -14.64 -4.08
C LEU A 79 -0.55 -13.13 -4.28
N CYS A 80 -1.67 -12.44 -4.56
CA CYS A 80 -1.68 -10.98 -4.76
C CYS A 80 -1.19 -10.23 -3.52
N SER A 81 -1.62 -10.62 -2.32
CA SER A 81 -1.11 -10.05 -1.07
C SER A 81 0.40 -10.20 -0.93
N THR A 82 0.96 -11.37 -1.24
CA THR A 82 2.42 -11.58 -1.21
C THR A 82 3.15 -10.74 -2.25
N LEU A 83 2.64 -10.71 -3.49
CA LEU A 83 3.23 -9.91 -4.56
C LEU A 83 3.14 -8.40 -4.27
N LEU A 84 2.04 -7.95 -3.65
CA LEU A 84 1.87 -6.56 -3.25
C LEU A 84 2.87 -6.18 -2.14
N ILE A 85 3.13 -7.06 -1.19
CA ILE A 85 4.20 -6.86 -0.19
C ILE A 85 5.57 -6.74 -0.86
N ILE A 86 5.88 -7.64 -1.80
CA ILE A 86 7.14 -7.59 -2.55
C ILE A 86 7.25 -6.28 -3.33
N LEU A 87 6.17 -5.84 -3.98
CA LEU A 87 6.13 -4.58 -4.70
C LEU A 87 6.35 -3.39 -3.77
N LEU A 88 5.65 -3.34 -2.64
CA LEU A 88 5.81 -2.29 -1.62
C LEU A 88 7.26 -2.23 -1.10
N ILE A 89 7.89 -3.37 -0.85
CA ILE A 89 9.31 -3.41 -0.44
C ILE A 89 10.20 -2.91 -1.59
N SER A 90 9.89 -3.29 -2.83
CA SER A 90 10.68 -2.93 -4.01
C SER A 90 10.63 -1.44 -4.35
N ILE A 91 9.49 -0.77 -4.10
CA ILE A 91 9.34 0.68 -4.32
C ILE A 91 9.80 1.52 -3.11
N PHE A 92 9.99 0.92 -1.93
CA PHE A 92 10.41 1.62 -0.73
C PHE A 92 11.70 2.46 -0.87
N PRO A 93 12.73 2.02 -1.63
CA PRO A 93 13.90 2.84 -1.92
C PRO A 93 13.58 4.20 -2.57
N ALA A 94 12.48 4.33 -3.31
CA ALA A 94 12.06 5.60 -3.89
C ALA A 94 11.62 6.60 -2.81
N ASN A 95 10.94 6.13 -1.75
CA ASN A 95 10.56 6.98 -0.61
C ASN A 95 11.80 7.40 0.21
N ILE A 96 12.78 6.49 0.39
CA ILE A 96 14.07 6.84 1.02
C ILE A 96 14.79 7.89 0.18
N PHE A 97 14.85 7.71 -1.14
CA PHE A 97 15.51 8.64 -2.04
C PHE A 97 14.86 10.02 -1.99
N LEU A 98 13.53 10.11 -2.03
CA LEU A 98 12.81 11.36 -1.84
C LEU A 98 13.17 12.04 -0.50
N PHE A 99 13.28 11.28 0.59
CA PHE A 99 13.71 11.84 1.89
C PHE A 99 15.16 12.34 1.89
N SER A 100 16.06 11.66 1.17
CA SER A 100 17.49 11.97 1.16
C SER A 100 17.93 12.94 0.06
N ASN A 101 17.08 13.24 -0.93
CA ASN A 101 17.45 14.05 -2.09
C ASN A 101 16.68 15.38 -2.14
N ILE A 102 17.41 16.50 -1.95
CA ILE A 102 16.82 17.84 -1.93
C ILE A 102 16.31 18.29 -3.31
N GLN A 103 16.94 17.87 -4.40
CA GLN A 103 16.52 18.23 -5.76
C GLN A 103 15.17 17.57 -6.09
N ALA A 104 14.97 16.31 -5.69
CA ALA A 104 13.69 15.62 -5.83
C ALA A 104 12.60 16.28 -4.97
N GLN A 105 12.95 16.73 -3.76
CA GLN A 105 12.04 17.48 -2.87
C GLN A 105 11.59 18.79 -3.51
N GLU A 106 12.54 19.60 -3.99
CA GLU A 106 12.27 20.89 -4.64
C GLU A 106 11.46 20.73 -5.93
N PHE A 107 11.82 19.76 -6.78
CA PHE A 107 11.10 19.48 -8.02
C PHE A 107 9.63 19.11 -7.80
N LEU A 108 9.34 18.39 -6.71
CA LEU A 108 7.98 17.94 -6.38
C LEU A 108 7.23 18.85 -5.40
N GLY A 109 7.88 19.90 -4.88
CA GLY A 109 7.31 20.73 -3.83
C GLY A 109 7.04 19.96 -2.52
N ILE A 110 7.78 18.88 -2.26
CA ILE A 110 7.62 18.03 -1.07
C ILE A 110 8.71 18.38 -0.06
N THR A 111 8.32 18.83 1.12
CA THR A 111 9.26 19.10 2.21
C THR A 111 9.92 17.82 2.73
N LYS A 112 11.14 17.93 3.28
CA LYS A 112 11.82 16.82 3.95
C LYS A 112 10.97 16.15 5.03
N GLN A 113 10.15 16.92 5.76
CA GLN A 113 9.25 16.40 6.79
C GLN A 113 8.13 15.56 6.17
N GLN A 114 7.49 16.02 5.09
CA GLN A 114 6.50 15.24 4.36
C GLN A 114 7.10 13.93 3.81
N ALA A 115 8.32 14.00 3.27
CA ALA A 115 9.05 12.82 2.80
C ALA A 115 9.40 11.84 3.95
N LEU A 116 9.80 12.35 5.11
CA LEU A 116 10.09 11.53 6.30
C LEU A 116 8.86 10.77 6.78
N ILE A 117 7.69 11.43 6.79
CA ILE A 117 6.44 10.81 7.23
C ILE A 117 6.03 9.65 6.31
N ARG A 118 6.38 9.66 5.01
CA ARG A 118 6.09 8.56 4.08
C ARG A 118 6.72 7.23 4.52
N LEU A 119 7.92 7.28 5.13
CA LEU A 119 8.69 6.09 5.47
C LEU A 119 7.96 5.14 6.44
N PRO A 120 7.48 5.57 7.61
CA PRO A 120 6.76 4.69 8.53
C PRO A 120 5.43 4.18 7.97
N PHE A 121 4.76 4.93 7.09
CA PHE A 121 3.49 4.49 6.50
C PHE A 121 3.63 3.32 5.51
N GLN A 122 4.86 2.96 5.10
CA GLN A 122 5.09 1.73 4.35
C GLN A 122 4.76 0.49 5.18
N ILE A 123 5.00 0.52 6.49
CA ILE A 123 4.81 -0.63 7.40
C ILE A 123 3.32 -1.00 7.51
N PRO A 124 2.39 -0.06 7.81
CA PRO A 124 0.97 -0.36 7.80
C PRO A 124 0.47 -0.95 6.48
N LEU A 125 0.90 -0.43 5.33
CA LEU A 125 0.50 -0.96 4.02
C LEU A 125 0.90 -2.42 3.85
N ILE A 126 2.13 -2.78 4.24
CA ILE A 126 2.62 -4.16 4.20
C ILE A 126 1.82 -5.06 5.15
N LEU A 127 1.54 -4.59 6.37
CA LEU A 127 0.78 -5.36 7.35
C LEU A 127 -0.67 -5.58 6.92
N LEU A 128 -1.30 -4.58 6.32
CA LEU A 128 -2.66 -4.67 5.78
C LEU A 128 -2.72 -5.62 4.57
N ALA A 129 -1.75 -5.52 3.65
CA ALA A 129 -1.64 -6.45 2.52
C ALA A 129 -1.48 -7.91 3.00
N HIS A 130 -0.63 -8.14 4.01
CA HIS A 130 -0.47 -9.46 4.63
C HIS A 130 -1.77 -9.95 5.28
N TRP A 131 -2.48 -9.08 6.00
CA TRP A 131 -3.75 -9.41 6.63
C TRP A 131 -4.81 -9.85 5.60
N HIS A 132 -4.92 -9.15 4.47
CA HIS A 132 -5.84 -9.50 3.38
C HIS A 132 -5.60 -10.89 2.80
N GLY A 133 -4.34 -11.33 2.75
CA GLY A 133 -3.95 -12.62 2.17
C GLY A 133 -4.23 -13.83 3.07
N LYS A 134 -4.54 -13.63 4.34
CA LYS A 134 -4.82 -14.70 5.30
C LYS A 134 -6.27 -15.17 5.22
N SER A 135 -6.48 -16.48 5.16
CA SER A 135 -7.82 -17.10 5.23
C SER A 135 -8.39 -17.16 6.64
N SER A 136 -7.52 -17.22 7.65
CA SER A 136 -7.87 -17.16 9.07
C SER A 136 -6.78 -16.39 9.82
N THR A 137 -7.19 -15.56 10.77
CA THR A 137 -6.31 -14.65 11.51
C THR A 137 -6.69 -14.64 12.97
N ILE A 138 -5.70 -14.57 13.84
CA ILE A 138 -5.91 -14.41 15.29
C ILE A 138 -6.56 -13.05 15.54
N ILE A 139 -7.55 -13.01 16.43
CA ILE A 139 -8.36 -11.81 16.70
C ILE A 139 -7.52 -10.56 17.03
N HIS A 140 -6.47 -10.71 17.84
CA HIS A 140 -5.59 -9.60 18.22
C HIS A 140 -4.87 -8.97 17.03
N TYR A 141 -4.42 -9.80 16.07
CA TYR A 141 -3.78 -9.31 14.85
C TYR A 141 -4.77 -8.54 13.97
N SER A 142 -6.02 -9.02 13.87
CA SER A 142 -7.07 -8.31 13.16
C SER A 142 -7.42 -6.97 13.81
N ILE A 143 -7.57 -6.93 15.15
CA ILE A 143 -7.82 -5.69 15.88
C ILE A 143 -6.69 -4.68 15.63
N PHE A 144 -5.44 -5.14 15.70
CA PHE A 144 -4.28 -4.30 15.39
C PHE A 144 -4.34 -3.73 13.96
N CYS A 145 -4.65 -4.57 12.96
CA CYS A 145 -4.80 -4.14 11.57
C CYS A 145 -5.93 -3.11 11.40
N ILE A 146 -7.06 -3.28 12.08
CA ILE A 146 -8.17 -2.34 12.05
C ILE A 146 -7.77 -0.99 12.65
N LEU A 147 -7.02 -1.00 13.76
CA LEU A 147 -6.55 0.22 14.42
C LEU A 147 -5.59 1.03 13.53
N ILE A 148 -4.68 0.37 12.81
CA ILE A 148 -3.74 1.05 11.92
C ILE A 148 -4.36 1.47 10.58
N PHE A 149 -5.46 0.83 10.16
CA PHE A 149 -6.09 1.10 8.87
C PHE A 149 -6.54 2.55 8.74
N ILE A 150 -7.33 3.06 9.69
CA ILE A 150 -7.91 4.42 9.59
C ILE A 150 -6.83 5.50 9.52
N PRO A 151 -5.81 5.55 10.41
CA PRO A 151 -4.72 6.52 10.30
C PRO A 151 -3.96 6.42 8.96
N THR A 152 -3.78 5.21 8.44
CA THR A 152 -3.12 4.98 7.15
C THR A 152 -3.90 5.62 6.00
N ILE A 153 -5.22 5.41 5.96
CA ILE A 153 -6.06 5.99 4.90
C ILE A 153 -6.12 7.52 5.01
N ILE A 154 -6.29 8.06 6.21
CA ILE A 154 -6.31 9.52 6.43
C ILE A 154 -5.02 10.15 5.94
N TYR A 155 -3.88 9.54 6.24
CA TYR A 155 -2.58 10.03 5.78
C TYR A 155 -2.51 10.10 4.24
N PHE A 156 -2.82 9.01 3.54
CA PHE A 156 -2.73 8.97 2.08
C PHE A 156 -3.76 9.84 1.36
N LEU A 157 -4.88 10.20 2.01
CA LEU A 157 -5.85 11.17 1.49
C LEU A 157 -5.46 12.63 1.74
N SER A 158 -4.50 12.87 2.63
CA SER A 158 -4.06 14.21 3.05
C SER A 158 -2.84 14.74 2.30
N ILE A 159 -2.21 13.90 1.46
CA ILE A 159 -1.02 14.21 0.66
C ILE A 159 -1.38 14.43 -0.80
#